data_AF-A0AAW4QZL5-F1
#
_entry.id   AF-A0AAW4QZL5-F1
#
_cell.length_a   1.000
_cell.length_b   1.000
_cell.length_c   1.000
_cell.angle_alpha   90.00
_cell.angle_beta   90.00
_cell.angle_gamma   90.00
#
_symmetry.space_group_name_H-M   'P 1'
#
loop_
_entity.id
_entity.type
_entity.pdbx_description
1 polymer ?
#
loop_
_entity_poly.entity_id
_entity_poly.type
_entity_poly.pdbx_seq_one_letter_code
_entity_poly.pdbx_strand_id
1 'polypeptide(L)' 'MTTNTIQPTNLDIAMEEIDTLVSNFQDSLSRITNKVCKVDTFQLGLTYVVILRAGKISKTLSFNLNEITEEEYQ' A
#
# COMPACT_ATOMS: atom_id res chain seq x y z
N MET A 1 -5.99 34.97 5.51
CA MET A 1 -5.62 33.58 5.85
C MET A 1 -4.58 33.15 4.84
N THR A 2 -3.33 32.92 5.25
CA THR A 2 -2.30 32.33 4.39
C THR A 2 -2.48 30.82 4.45
N THR A 3 -2.95 30.23 3.36
CA THR A 3 -2.98 28.78 3.17
C THR A 3 -1.54 28.33 2.95
N ASN A 4 -0.91 27.75 3.97
CA ASN A 4 0.35 27.05 3.81
C ASN A 4 0.04 25.74 3.09
N THR A 5 0.25 25.71 1.78
CA THR A 5 0.14 24.47 1.00
C THR A 5 1.30 23.57 1.43
N ILE A 6 1.00 22.52 2.19
CA ILE A 6 1.98 21.46 2.47
C ILE A 6 2.10 20.68 1.17
N GLN A 7 3.28 20.71 0.55
CA GLN A 7 3.55 19.88 -0.62
C GLN A 7 3.67 18.42 -0.17
N PRO A 8 3.07 17.46 -0.90
CA PRO A 8 3.21 16.05 -0.59
C PRO A 8 4.67 15.62 -0.71
N THR A 9 5.11 14.76 0.21
CA THR A 9 6.44 14.15 0.21
C THR A 9 6.47 12.93 -0.72
N ASN A 10 7.66 12.48 -1.11
CA ASN A 10 7.82 11.23 -1.88
C ASN A 10 7.21 10.02 -1.14
N LEU A 11 7.21 10.05 0.19
CA LEU A 11 6.55 9.03 1.00
C LEU A 11 5.02 9.08 0.85
N ASP A 12 4.42 10.27 0.82
CA ASP A 12 2.97 10.41 0.62
C ASP A 12 2.56 9.85 -0.76
N ILE A 13 3.36 10.12 -1.80
CA ILE A 13 3.15 9.60 -3.15
C ILE A 13 3.28 8.06 -3.15
N ALA A 14 4.34 7.53 -2.55
CA ALA A 14 4.56 6.08 -2.45
C ALA A 14 3.42 5.37 -1.72
N MET A 15 2.89 5.97 -0.65
CA MET A 15 1.75 5.42 0.08
C MET A 15 0.48 5.40 -0.77
N GLU A 16 0.21 6.44 -1.56
CA GLU A 16 -0.93 6.49 -2.49
C GLU A 16 -0.85 5.40 -3.57
N GLU A 17 0.35 5.17 -4.11
CA GLU A 17 0.58 4.09 -5.08
C GLU A 17 0.36 2.71 -4.46
N ILE A 18 0.87 2.49 -3.24
CA ILE A 18 0.63 1.25 -2.48
C ILE A 18 -0.87 1.05 -2.25
N ASP A 19 -1.60 2.09 -1.83
CA ASP A 19 -3.04 2.01 -1.58
C ASP A 19 -3.83 1.66 -2.86
N THR A 20 -3.44 2.24 -3.99
CA THR A 20 -4.03 1.92 -5.30
C THR A 20 -3.78 0.45 -5.67
N LEU A 21 -2.56 -0.04 -5.48
CA LEU A 21 -2.20 -1.42 -5.75
C LEU A 21 -2.96 -2.40 -4.84
N VAL A 22 -3.04 -2.10 -3.55
CA VAL A 22 -3.76 -2.91 -2.56
C VAL A 22 -5.25 -2.97 -2.88
N SER A 23 -5.86 -1.85 -3.29
CA SER A 23 -7.26 -1.79 -3.73
C SER A 23 -7.53 -2.70 -4.92
N ASN A 24 -6.64 -2.68 -5.93
CA ASN A 24 -6.77 -3.57 -7.10
C ASN A 24 -6.67 -5.06 -6.72
N PHE A 25 -5.77 -5.42 -5.80
CA PHE A 25 -5.69 -6.78 -5.29
C PHE A 25 -6.90 -7.18 -4.46
N GLN A 26 -7.42 -6.26 -3.64
CA GLN A 26 -8.60 -6.47 -2.83
C GLN A 26 -9.82 -6.79 -3.71
N ASP A 27 -10.02 -6.01 -4.77
CA ASP A 27 -11.10 -6.23 -5.74
C ASP A 27 -10.94 -7.57 -6.46
N SER A 28 -9.74 -7.87 -6.93
CA SER A 28 -9.43 -9.12 -7.62
C SER A 28 -9.70 -10.34 -6.73
N LEU A 29 -9.22 -10.32 -5.48
CA LEU A 29 -9.46 -11.40 -4.51
C LEU A 29 -10.94 -11.52 -4.15
N SER A 30 -11.64 -10.40 -4.00
CA SER A 30 -13.07 -10.41 -3.69
C SER A 30 -13.87 -11.03 -4.84
N ARG A 31 -13.54 -10.71 -6.09
CA ARG A 31 -14.17 -11.30 -7.29
C ARG A 31 -13.91 -12.79 -7.42
N ILE A 32 -12.67 -13.23 -7.22
CA ILE A 32 -12.28 -14.65 -7.38
C ILE A 32 -12.91 -15.52 -6.29
N THR A 33 -12.98 -15.02 -5.06
CA THR A 33 -13.46 -15.80 -3.91
C THR A 33 -14.94 -15.61 -3.61
N ASN A 34 -15.58 -14.62 -4.22
CA ASN A 34 -16.92 -14.14 -3.89
C ASN A 34 -17.09 -13.86 -2.37
N LYS A 35 -16.04 -13.33 -1.75
CA LYS A 35 -15.99 -13.02 -0.31
C LYS A 35 -15.41 -11.63 -0.11
N VAL A 36 -15.79 -11.00 0.99
CA VAL A 36 -15.18 -9.74 1.42
C VAL A 36 -13.70 -9.98 1.72
N CYS A 37 -12.83 -9.27 1.02
CA CYS A 37 -11.40 -9.26 1.29
C CYS A 37 -11.12 -8.35 2.51
N LYS A 38 -10.39 -8.88 3.49
CA LYS A 38 -9.87 -8.14 4.64
C LYS A 38 -8.44 -7.73 4.35
N VAL A 39 -8.11 -6.49 4.69
CA VAL A 39 -6.77 -5.93 4.54
C VAL A 39 -6.25 -5.58 5.93
N ASP A 40 -5.07 -6.09 6.25
CA ASP A 40 -4.34 -5.76 7.47
C ASP A 40 -2.99 -5.18 7.08
N THR A 41 -2.58 -4.11 7.76
CA THR A 41 -1.32 -3.44 7.48
C THR A 41 -0.52 -3.27 8.76
N PHE A 42 0.80 -3.37 8.64
CA PHE A 42 1.72 -3.04 9.72
C PHE A 42 3.08 -2.63 9.15
N GLN A 43 3.80 -1.82 9.91
CA GLN A 43 5.12 -1.34 9.56
C GLN A 43 6.18 -1.99 10.46
N LEU A 44 7.23 -2.55 9.85
CA LEU A 44 8.42 -3.08 10.51
C LEU A 44 9.63 -2.26 10.07
N GLY A 45 9.95 -1.21 10.85
CA GLY A 45 11.00 -0.26 10.46
C GLY A 45 10.66 0.43 9.15
N LEU A 46 11.42 0.14 8.10
CA LEU A 46 11.24 0.70 6.75
C LEU A 46 10.42 -0.22 5.83
N THR A 47 10.01 -1.39 6.31
CA THR A 47 9.17 -2.30 5.52
C THR A 47 7.70 -2.09 5.88
N TYR A 48 6.88 -1.74 4.90
CA TYR A 48 5.44 -1.73 5.01
C TYR A 48 4.87 -3.06 4.51
N VAL A 49 4.12 -3.75 5.35
CA VAL A 49 3.57 -5.07 5.04
C VAL A 49 2.06 -4.98 4.95
N VAL A 50 1.50 -5.53 3.88
CA VAL A 50 0.05 -5.61 3.64
C VAL A 50 -0.36 -7.07 3.48
N ILE A 51 -1.33 -7.50 4.27
CA ILE A 51 -1.90 -8.85 4.19
C ILE A 51 -3.34 -8.73 3.70
N LEU A 52 -3.62 -9.30 2.52
CA LEU A 52 -4.95 -9.43 1.95
C LEU A 52 -5.49 -10.83 2.20
N ARG A 53 -6.72 -10.94 2.72
CA ARG A 53 -7.34 -12.22 3.09
C ARG A 53 -8.78 -12.29 2.60
N ALA A 54 -9.08 -13.25 1.73
CA ALA A 54 -10.44 -13.51 1.24
C ALA A 54 -10.77 -15.01 1.34
N GLY A 55 -11.55 -15.38 2.35
CA GLY A 55 -11.86 -16.78 2.64
C GLY A 55 -10.64 -17.59 3.09
N LYS A 56 -10.22 -18.56 2.26
CA LYS A 56 -9.02 -19.40 2.50
C LYS A 56 -7.79 -18.89 1.76
N ILE A 57 -7.95 -17.91 0.86
CA ILE A 57 -6.85 -17.34 0.08
C ILE A 57 -6.31 -16.13 0.83
N SER A 58 -4.99 -16.08 0.98
CA SER A 58 -4.28 -14.93 1.52
C SER A 58 -3.09 -14.58 0.63
N LYS A 59 -2.77 -13.29 0.56
CA LYS A 59 -1.58 -12.78 -0.10
C LYS A 59 -0.92 -11.74 0.79
N THR A 60 0.40 -11.83 0.93
CA THR A 60 1.20 -10.83 1.63
C THR A 60 1.99 -10.05 0.60
N LEU A 61 1.94 -8.72 0.69
CA LEU A 61 2.76 -7.78 -0.06
C LEU A 61 3.71 -7.11 0.93
N SER A 62 4.95 -6.90 0.53
CA SER A 62 5.97 -6.25 1.36
C SER A 62 6.67 -5.20 0.52
N PHE A 63 6.70 -3.99 1.05
CA PHE A 63 7.21 -2.80 0.39
C PHE A 63 8.37 -2.26 1.21
N ASN A 64 9.54 -2.12 0.59
CA ASN A 64 10.66 -1.44 1.21
C ASN A 64 10.51 0.06 0.94
N LEU A 65 10.12 0.83 1.96
CA LEU A 65 9.86 2.27 1.82
C LEU A 65 11.12 3.05 1.43
N ASN A 66 12.32 2.57 1.77
CA ASN A 66 13.55 3.22 1.30
C ASN A 66 13.73 3.06 -0.20
N GLU A 67 13.56 1.85 -0.74
CA GLU A 67 13.71 1.61 -2.18
C GLU A 67 12.68 2.38 -3.01
N ILE A 68 11.51 2.65 -2.44
CA ILE A 68 10.40 3.32 -3.14
C ILE A 68 10.49 4.85 -3.01
N THR A 69 11.21 5.37 -2.00
CA THR A 69 11.36 6.81 -1.77
C THR A 69 12.75 7.34 -2.09
N GLU A 70 13.73 6.47 -2.38
CA GLU A 70 15.02 6.86 -2.92
C GLU A 70 14.83 7.47 -4.31
N GLU A 71 15.05 8.77 -4.40
CA GLU A 71 15.29 9.43 -5.67
C GLU A 71 16.52 8.77 -6.32
N GLU A 72 16.40 8.29 -7.56
CA GLU A 72 17.57 7.95 -8.36
C GLU A 72 18.46 9.20 -8.43
N TYR A 73 19.47 9.28 -7.57
CA TYR A 73 20.57 10.22 -7.74
C TYR A 73 21.33 9.81 -9.01
N GLN A 74 20.89 10.34 -10.15
CA GLN A 74 21.61 10.38 -11.42
C GLN A 74 22.23 11.76 -11.61
#